data_AF-D4K8R5-F1
#
_entry.id   AF-D4K8R5-F1
#
_cell.length_a   1.000
_cell.length_b   1.000
_cell.length_c   1.000
_cell.angle_alpha   90.00
_cell.angle_beta   90.00
_cell.angle_gamma   90.00
#
_symmetry.space_group_name_H-M   'P 1'
#
loop_
_entity.id
_entity.type
_entity.pdbx_description
1 polymer ?
#
loop_
_entity_poly.entity_id
_entity_poly.type
_entity_poly.pdbx_seq_one_letter_code
_entity_poly.pdbx_strand_id
1 'polypeptide(L)'
;MQLFELVSPRLFRPLAGPNRAFYAELLLLLWEECRHTADYSISRAEAVSRAEDYFAALAKPLALDADGAGDEDEQPTRDPHTLAVGFLLRLRRTGWLEEQPGSYESEPTLAFMPEVTPLLDALEEILNPRVVTYTGKLYKAWQLLGSIGQEKSPYENVLREVAADLETLNKSLRALNASIGHYIDRLTHNRTPQEVLELFDQYEEKVVAAAYHRFKTSDNLFNYRAYLEEELDDCEQNQLPRLALDYARVERCAPGEAAPRVRALIQQQRDALEEMSTLMKEIDASHIRYRKRAVQRAQFLLLSDRSAQGSVTALLRRYAEEIRSPEQLFEVDDGPVAARLHLYPAAVFGTKPLYPPAAPRTEAPLAPVRTEPLDPERLRQEQQLLLDYARLAVTEENVALLARQALAARGQVNASTLVEEYPNDFTGIIGLHTYSQSPHREYDITLTGNWVERGGFRFQDFVLTRRKEVNTDGNH
;
A
#
# COMPACT_ATOMS: atom_id res chain seq x y z
N MET A 1 18.07 2.86 -20.30
CA MET A 1 18.10 4.30 -20.67
C MET A 1 17.64 5.10 -19.48
N GLN A 2 18.33 6.20 -19.19
CA GLN A 2 17.91 7.16 -18.16
C GLN A 2 16.92 8.17 -18.76
N LEU A 3 15.97 8.66 -17.96
CA LEU A 3 14.92 9.57 -18.44
C LEU A 3 15.48 10.83 -19.14
N PHE A 4 16.56 11.40 -18.62
CA PHE A 4 17.19 12.62 -19.16
C PHE A 4 18.11 12.37 -20.36
N GLU A 5 18.22 11.12 -20.84
CA GLU A 5 18.78 10.82 -22.16
C GLU A 5 17.73 11.05 -23.27
N LEU A 6 16.44 11.00 -22.91
CA LEU A 6 15.30 11.16 -23.83
C LEU A 6 14.69 12.56 -23.74
N VAL A 7 14.70 13.18 -22.56
CA VAL A 7 14.07 14.48 -22.32
C VAL A 7 15.09 15.48 -21.78
N SER A 8 14.93 16.75 -22.15
CA SER A 8 15.82 17.84 -21.70
C SER A 8 15.92 17.88 -20.16
N PRO A 9 17.14 18.02 -19.59
CA PRO A 9 17.31 18.19 -18.14
C PRO A 9 16.70 19.49 -17.60
N ARG A 10 16.28 20.40 -18.49
CA ARG A 10 15.63 21.67 -18.15
C ARG A 10 14.11 21.63 -18.29
N LEU A 11 13.52 20.48 -18.65
CA LEU A 11 12.09 20.34 -18.93
C LEU A 11 11.20 20.94 -17.85
N PHE A 12 11.47 20.65 -16.57
CA PHE A 12 10.61 21.09 -15.47
C PHE A 12 10.84 22.54 -15.01
N ARG A 13 11.82 23.26 -15.57
CA ARG A 13 12.12 24.66 -15.16
C ARG A 13 10.94 25.63 -15.30
N PRO A 14 10.16 25.62 -16.40
CA PRO A 14 8.99 26.49 -16.53
C PRO A 14 7.93 26.21 -15.44
N LEU A 15 7.78 24.95 -15.04
CA LEU A 15 6.80 24.53 -14.04
C LEU A 15 7.28 24.71 -12.59
N ALA A 16 8.54 25.07 -12.37
CA ALA A 16 9.12 25.32 -11.05
C ALA A 16 9.23 26.82 -10.69
N GLY A 17 9.11 27.72 -11.69
CA GLY A 17 9.32 29.16 -11.55
C GLY A 17 8.13 29.94 -10.97
N PRO A 18 8.26 31.28 -10.83
CA PRO A 18 7.17 32.15 -10.38
C PRO A 18 5.98 32.14 -11.35
N ASN A 19 6.26 31.94 -12.65
CA ASN A 19 5.29 31.92 -13.72
C ASN A 19 4.69 30.52 -14.01
N ARG A 20 4.89 29.54 -13.12
CA ARG A 20 4.50 28.13 -13.33
C ARG A 20 3.04 27.89 -13.71
N ALA A 21 2.11 28.67 -13.16
CA ALA A 21 0.68 28.53 -13.47
C ALA A 21 0.41 28.91 -14.93
N PHE A 22 0.98 30.03 -15.39
CA PHE A 22 0.84 30.51 -16.76
C PHE A 22 1.48 29.55 -17.77
N TYR A 23 2.62 28.94 -17.43
CA TYR A 23 3.21 27.89 -18.27
C TYR A 23 2.34 26.64 -18.36
N ALA A 24 1.77 26.17 -17.24
CA ALA A 24 0.88 25.01 -17.25
C ALA A 24 -0.39 25.27 -18.08
N GLU A 25 -1.02 26.43 -17.90
CA GLU A 25 -2.19 26.83 -18.67
C GLU A 25 -1.88 26.97 -20.17
N LEU A 26 -0.76 27.62 -20.52
CA LEU A 26 -0.34 27.78 -21.91
C LEU A 26 -0.01 26.44 -22.58
N LEU A 27 0.67 25.53 -21.88
CA LEU A 27 0.96 24.19 -22.40
C LEU A 27 -0.32 23.44 -22.76
N LEU A 28 -1.34 23.50 -21.91
CA LEU A 28 -2.61 22.82 -22.13
C LEU A 28 -3.45 23.48 -23.20
N LEU A 29 -3.43 24.82 -23.27
CA LEU A 29 -4.07 25.58 -24.34
C LEU A 29 -3.53 25.18 -25.72
N LEU A 30 -2.20 25.11 -25.86
CA LEU A 30 -1.56 24.69 -27.10
C LEU A 30 -1.79 23.21 -27.39
N TRP A 31 -1.79 22.36 -26.36
CA TRP A 31 -2.05 20.93 -26.49
C TRP A 31 -3.45 20.64 -27.04
N GLU A 32 -4.47 21.38 -26.58
CA GLU A 32 -5.85 21.23 -27.06
C GLU A 32 -5.96 21.39 -28.59
N GLU A 33 -5.22 22.33 -29.17
CA GLU A 33 -5.23 22.61 -30.60
C GLU A 33 -4.53 21.54 -31.44
N CYS A 34 -3.42 20.98 -30.94
CA CYS A 34 -2.57 20.10 -31.76
C CYS A 34 -2.63 18.61 -31.39
N ARG A 35 -3.28 18.21 -30.29
CA ARG A 35 -3.32 16.79 -29.85
C ARG A 35 -3.89 15.80 -30.86
N HIS A 36 -4.68 16.29 -31.82
CA HIS A 36 -5.31 15.49 -32.88
C HIS A 36 -4.59 15.57 -34.22
N THR A 37 -3.52 16.36 -34.31
CA THR A 37 -2.68 16.46 -35.51
C THR A 37 -1.66 15.33 -35.53
N ALA A 38 -1.25 14.90 -36.73
CA ALA A 38 -0.36 13.75 -36.88
C ALA A 38 1.02 13.96 -36.22
N ASP A 39 1.52 15.19 -36.23
CA ASP A 39 2.86 15.55 -35.76
C ASP A 39 2.82 16.41 -34.48
N TYR A 40 1.68 16.45 -33.79
CA TYR A 40 1.45 17.32 -32.62
C TYR A 40 1.85 18.78 -32.86
N SER A 41 1.55 19.29 -34.06
CA SER A 41 2.04 20.56 -34.55
C SER A 41 0.96 21.61 -34.73
N ILE A 42 1.35 22.87 -34.61
CA ILE A 42 0.53 24.07 -34.79
C ILE A 42 1.36 25.10 -35.56
N SER A 43 0.74 25.92 -36.42
CA SER A 43 1.50 26.98 -37.10
C SER A 43 2.06 27.96 -36.08
N ARG A 44 3.25 28.51 -36.34
CA ARG A 44 3.85 29.48 -35.42
C ARG A 44 2.95 30.71 -35.24
N ALA A 45 2.30 31.15 -36.31
CA ALA A 45 1.36 32.27 -36.27
C ALA A 45 0.17 31.98 -35.34
N GLU A 46 -0.43 30.79 -35.45
CA GLU A 46 -1.56 30.39 -34.61
C GLU A 46 -1.14 30.24 -33.14
N ALA A 47 0.01 29.59 -32.87
CA ALA A 47 0.51 29.45 -31.50
C ALA A 47 0.76 30.81 -30.82
N VAL A 48 1.31 31.77 -31.56
CA VAL A 48 1.52 33.14 -31.08
C VAL A 48 0.18 33.83 -30.86
N SER A 49 -0.75 33.76 -31.80
CA SER A 49 -2.09 34.36 -31.67
C SER A 49 -2.84 33.83 -30.45
N ARG A 50 -2.84 32.52 -30.21
CA ARG A 50 -3.51 31.91 -29.05
C ARG A 50 -2.86 32.31 -27.72
N ALA A 51 -1.53 32.37 -27.69
CA ALA A 51 -0.81 32.85 -26.52
C ALA A 51 -1.08 34.34 -26.26
N GLU A 52 -1.18 35.15 -27.31
CA GLU A 52 -1.54 36.58 -27.22
C GLU A 52 -2.94 36.76 -26.66
N ASP A 53 -3.94 36.04 -27.17
CA ASP A 53 -5.32 36.10 -26.69
C ASP A 53 -5.39 35.73 -25.20
N TYR A 54 -4.65 34.70 -24.78
CA TYR A 54 -4.55 34.30 -23.38
C TYR A 54 -3.96 35.41 -22.49
N PHE A 55 -2.83 36.01 -22.87
CA PHE A 55 -2.20 37.08 -22.08
C PHE A 55 -2.99 38.40 -22.13
N ALA A 56 -3.65 38.69 -23.24
CA ALA A 56 -4.54 39.83 -23.38
C ALA A 56 -5.74 39.72 -22.43
N ALA A 57 -6.33 38.52 -22.33
CA ALA A 57 -7.41 38.24 -21.38
C ALA A 57 -6.94 38.30 -19.92
N LEU A 58 -5.71 37.85 -19.65
CA LEU A 58 -5.12 37.89 -18.31
C LEU A 58 -4.88 39.32 -17.81
N ALA A 59 -4.44 40.22 -18.69
CA ALA A 59 -4.18 41.65 -18.45
C ALA A 59 -3.24 41.94 -17.24
N LYS A 60 -2.37 41.01 -16.89
CA LYS A 60 -1.42 41.14 -15.77
C LYS A 60 0.00 41.48 -16.26
N PRO A 61 0.71 42.40 -15.59
CA PRO A 61 2.14 42.60 -15.84
C PRO A 61 2.92 41.37 -15.36
N LEU A 62 3.70 40.77 -16.25
CA LEU A 62 4.54 39.62 -15.94
C LEU A 62 5.98 39.92 -16.36
N ALA A 63 6.94 39.53 -15.51
CA ALA A 63 8.35 39.46 -15.90
C ALA A 63 8.60 38.12 -16.58
N LEU A 64 9.32 38.11 -17.70
CA LEU A 64 9.74 36.86 -18.32
C LEU A 64 10.87 36.26 -17.48
N ASP A 65 10.86 34.94 -17.35
CA ASP A 65 11.86 34.26 -16.52
C ASP A 65 13.22 34.26 -17.23
N ALA A 66 14.26 34.73 -16.53
CA ALA A 66 15.62 34.73 -17.05
C ALA A 66 16.12 33.29 -17.34
N ASP A 67 16.61 33.06 -18.55
CA ASP A 67 17.11 31.74 -19.00
C ASP A 67 18.55 31.42 -18.55
N GLY A 68 19.05 32.12 -17.52
CA GLY A 68 20.39 31.91 -16.95
C GLY A 68 21.55 32.38 -17.84
N ALA A 69 21.29 33.30 -18.77
CA ALA A 69 22.30 33.89 -19.66
C ALA A 69 22.50 35.40 -19.48
N GLY A 70 21.92 36.02 -18.44
CA GLY A 70 22.14 37.42 -18.10
C GLY A 70 21.45 37.81 -16.80
N ASP A 71 22.18 38.53 -15.92
CA ASP A 71 21.67 39.15 -14.69
C ASP A 71 20.92 40.46 -15.03
N GLU A 72 19.89 40.38 -15.87
CA GLU A 72 18.94 41.48 -16.02
C GLU A 72 17.56 40.97 -15.58
N ASP A 73 17.09 41.48 -14.44
CA ASP A 73 15.69 41.39 -14.07
C ASP A 73 14.87 42.09 -15.18
N GLU A 74 14.39 41.32 -16.15
CA GLU A 74 13.55 41.86 -17.22
C GLU A 74 12.35 42.59 -16.59
N GLN A 75 12.18 43.86 -16.96
CA GLN A 75 11.10 44.67 -16.43
C GLN A 75 9.75 44.02 -16.79
N PRO A 76 8.81 43.93 -15.83
CA PRO A 76 7.53 43.30 -16.07
C PRO A 76 6.78 44.04 -17.18
N THR A 77 6.38 43.31 -18.22
CA THR A 77 5.64 43.84 -19.35
C THR A 77 4.17 43.44 -19.29
N ARG A 78 3.31 44.28 -19.87
CA ARG A 78 1.88 44.00 -20.09
C ARG A 78 1.56 43.72 -21.55
N ASP A 79 2.54 43.83 -22.44
CA ASP A 79 2.34 43.64 -23.86
C ASP A 79 2.08 42.14 -24.16
N PRO A 80 0.87 41.76 -24.63
CA PRO A 80 0.52 40.36 -24.84
C PRO A 80 1.43 39.67 -25.86
N HIS A 81 1.86 40.39 -26.91
CA HIS A 81 2.75 39.85 -27.93
C HIS A 81 4.13 39.50 -27.36
N THR A 82 4.74 40.42 -26.60
CA THR A 82 6.02 40.18 -25.92
C THR A 82 5.93 38.99 -24.96
N LEU A 83 4.83 38.89 -24.19
CA LEU A 83 4.61 37.76 -23.28
C LEU A 83 4.44 36.44 -24.04
N ALA A 84 3.61 36.42 -25.07
CA ALA A 84 3.37 35.24 -25.90
C ALA A 84 4.67 34.68 -26.48
N VAL A 85 5.46 35.53 -27.15
CA VAL A 85 6.73 35.12 -27.76
C VAL A 85 7.74 34.68 -26.71
N GLY A 86 7.84 35.39 -25.57
CA GLY A 86 8.77 35.05 -24.49
C GLY A 86 8.45 33.70 -23.83
N PHE A 87 7.18 33.43 -23.55
CA PHE A 87 6.75 32.16 -22.98
C PHE A 87 6.95 30.99 -23.96
N LEU A 88 6.58 31.15 -25.23
CA LEU A 88 6.80 30.14 -26.27
C LEU A 88 8.30 29.85 -26.47
N LEU A 89 9.15 30.88 -26.49
CA LEU A 89 10.60 30.72 -26.60
C LEU A 89 11.17 29.90 -25.44
N ARG A 90 10.70 30.15 -24.21
CA ARG A 90 11.11 29.40 -23.02
C ARG A 90 10.66 27.94 -23.06
N LEU A 91 9.45 27.66 -23.54
CA LEU A 91 8.98 26.29 -23.76
C LEU A 91 9.82 25.56 -24.80
N ARG A 92 10.25 26.26 -25.87
CA ARG A 92 11.17 25.71 -26.87
C ARG A 92 12.54 25.38 -26.28
N ARG A 93 13.12 26.33 -25.53
CA ARG A 93 14.45 26.17 -24.91
C ARG A 93 14.51 25.09 -23.84
N THR A 94 13.39 24.82 -23.18
CA THR A 94 13.30 23.79 -22.14
C THR A 94 12.93 22.41 -22.69
N GLY A 95 12.61 22.30 -23.99
CA GLY A 95 12.38 21.03 -24.68
C GLY A 95 10.92 20.57 -24.65
N TRP A 96 9.96 21.46 -24.43
CA TRP A 96 8.54 21.15 -24.61
C TRP A 96 8.14 21.25 -26.09
N LEU A 97 8.64 22.28 -26.77
CA LEU A 97 8.35 22.56 -28.17
C LEU A 97 9.59 22.46 -29.03
N GLU A 98 9.43 21.98 -30.25
CA GLU A 98 10.41 22.04 -31.33
C GLU A 98 9.84 22.86 -32.49
N GLU A 99 10.69 23.68 -33.11
CA GLU A 99 10.30 24.44 -34.30
C GLU A 99 10.72 23.67 -35.54
N GLN A 100 9.75 23.25 -36.34
CA GLN A 100 9.99 22.61 -37.62
C GLN A 100 10.04 23.69 -38.70
N PRO A 101 11.13 23.74 -39.49
CA PRO A 101 11.25 24.76 -40.52
C PRO A 101 10.17 24.58 -41.59
N GLY A 102 9.53 25.69 -41.96
CA GLY A 102 8.61 25.73 -43.08
C GLY A 102 9.32 25.44 -44.41
N SER A 103 8.55 24.98 -45.40
CA SER A 103 9.01 24.86 -46.79
C SER A 103 8.64 26.11 -47.60
N TYR A 104 8.94 26.14 -48.90
CA TYR A 104 8.55 27.26 -49.76
C TYR A 104 7.02 27.44 -49.85
N GLU A 105 6.24 26.39 -49.55
CA GLU A 105 4.78 26.40 -49.59
C GLU A 105 4.13 26.26 -48.19
N SER A 106 4.92 26.03 -47.13
CA SER A 106 4.39 25.77 -45.78
C SER A 106 5.03 26.69 -44.75
N GLU A 107 4.20 27.26 -43.88
CA GLU A 107 4.66 28.08 -42.76
C GLU A 107 5.45 27.26 -41.74
N PRO A 108 6.37 27.89 -40.97
CA PRO A 108 7.02 27.22 -39.85
C PRO A 108 5.99 26.80 -38.81
N THR A 109 6.16 25.59 -38.27
CA THR A 109 5.28 25.00 -37.26
C THR A 109 6.04 24.80 -35.95
N LEU A 110 5.31 24.86 -34.84
CA LEU A 110 5.76 24.43 -33.53
C LEU A 110 5.12 23.07 -33.25
N ALA A 111 5.92 22.08 -32.87
CA ALA A 111 5.46 20.75 -32.52
C ALA A 111 5.84 20.41 -31.08
N PHE A 112 5.00 19.67 -30.37
CA PHE A 112 5.40 19.08 -29.09
C PHE A 112 6.35 17.92 -29.30
N MET A 113 7.37 17.81 -28.45
CA MET A 113 8.26 16.63 -28.45
C MET A 113 7.45 15.37 -28.12
N PRO A 114 7.56 14.27 -28.87
CA PRO A 114 6.80 13.05 -28.62
C PRO A 114 6.98 12.52 -27.19
N GLU A 115 8.17 12.67 -26.61
CA GLU A 115 8.52 12.22 -25.27
C GLU A 115 7.79 12.98 -24.16
N VAL A 116 7.31 14.21 -24.43
CA VAL A 116 6.57 15.02 -23.44
C VAL A 116 5.06 14.82 -23.52
N THR A 117 4.54 14.19 -24.58
CA THR A 117 3.09 13.95 -24.75
C THR A 117 2.46 13.19 -23.57
N PRO A 118 3.09 12.15 -22.96
CA PRO A 118 2.50 11.49 -21.80
C PRO A 118 2.42 12.39 -20.57
N LEU A 119 3.28 13.41 -20.46
CA LEU A 119 3.22 14.40 -19.39
C LEU A 119 2.08 15.39 -19.61
N LEU A 120 1.81 15.79 -20.86
CA LEU A 120 0.69 16.67 -21.19
C LEU A 120 -0.64 15.98 -20.92
N ASP A 121 -0.80 14.72 -21.34
CA ASP A 121 -1.98 13.93 -21.02
C ASP A 121 -2.16 13.75 -19.50
N ALA A 122 -1.07 13.55 -18.75
CA ALA A 122 -1.13 13.46 -17.29
C ALA A 122 -1.53 14.79 -16.63
N LEU A 123 -1.02 15.93 -17.12
CA LEU A 123 -1.41 17.26 -16.64
C LEU A 123 -2.89 17.55 -16.92
N GLU A 124 -3.36 17.19 -18.12
CA GLU A 124 -4.77 17.27 -18.48
C GLU A 124 -5.62 16.39 -17.57
N GLU A 125 -5.22 15.14 -17.31
CA GLU A 125 -5.94 14.22 -16.43
C GLU A 125 -5.97 14.69 -14.97
N ILE A 126 -4.92 15.39 -14.49
CA ILE A 126 -4.92 15.99 -13.15
C ILE A 126 -5.95 17.11 -13.03
N LEU A 127 -6.07 17.95 -14.06
CA LEU A 127 -7.03 19.07 -14.06
C LEU A 127 -8.45 18.63 -14.37
N ASN A 128 -8.59 17.66 -15.27
CA ASN A 128 -9.84 17.08 -15.71
C ASN A 128 -9.82 15.56 -15.46
N PRO A 129 -10.00 15.11 -14.20
CA PRO A 129 -10.02 13.70 -13.86
C PRO A 129 -11.06 12.96 -14.69
N ARG A 130 -10.62 11.99 -15.50
CA ARG A 130 -11.53 11.17 -16.31
C ARG A 130 -12.41 10.35 -15.38
N VAL A 131 -13.72 10.45 -15.58
CA VAL A 131 -14.66 9.60 -14.85
C VAL A 131 -14.60 8.19 -15.46
N VAL A 132 -13.91 7.28 -14.78
CA VAL A 132 -13.83 5.88 -15.20
C VAL A 132 -15.23 5.25 -15.12
N THR A 133 -15.73 4.72 -16.24
CA THR A 133 -16.96 3.92 -16.29
C THR A 133 -16.64 2.48 -15.91
N TYR A 134 -16.58 2.22 -14.60
CA TYR A 134 -16.25 0.92 -14.02
C TYR A 134 -17.09 -0.24 -14.59
N THR A 135 -18.40 -0.02 -14.73
CA THR A 135 -19.35 -1.00 -15.29
C THR A 135 -19.05 -1.35 -16.74
N GLY A 136 -18.70 -0.37 -17.56
CA GLY A 136 -18.38 -0.57 -18.98
C GLY A 136 -17.11 -1.40 -19.16
N LYS A 137 -16.07 -1.14 -18.36
CA LYS A 137 -14.81 -1.90 -18.42
C LYS A 137 -14.98 -3.35 -17.97
N LEU A 138 -15.74 -3.60 -16.91
CA LEU A 138 -16.00 -4.96 -16.43
C LEU A 138 -16.89 -5.75 -17.38
N TYR A 139 -17.92 -5.10 -17.93
CA TYR A 139 -18.75 -5.70 -18.96
C TYR A 139 -17.92 -6.05 -20.20
N LYS A 140 -17.05 -5.14 -20.65
CA LYS A 140 -16.12 -5.39 -21.74
C LYS A 140 -15.19 -6.57 -21.44
N ALA A 141 -14.57 -6.60 -20.26
CA ALA A 141 -13.71 -7.70 -19.84
C ALA A 141 -14.45 -9.04 -19.85
N TRP A 142 -15.70 -9.07 -19.35
CA TRP A 142 -16.53 -10.26 -19.37
C TRP A 142 -16.88 -10.72 -20.79
N GLN A 143 -17.27 -9.78 -21.67
CA GLN A 143 -17.55 -10.10 -23.07
C GLN A 143 -16.31 -10.62 -23.83
N LEU A 144 -15.14 -10.03 -23.57
CA LEU A 144 -13.87 -10.48 -24.16
C LEU A 144 -13.52 -11.90 -23.71
N LEU A 145 -13.61 -12.19 -22.40
CA LEU A 145 -13.34 -13.53 -21.89
C LEU A 145 -14.36 -14.56 -22.42
N GLY A 146 -15.66 -14.23 -22.43
CA GLY A 146 -16.69 -15.13 -22.94
C GLY A 146 -16.62 -15.43 -24.45
N SER A 147 -15.91 -14.60 -25.22
CA SER A 147 -15.69 -14.81 -26.67
C SER A 147 -14.31 -15.39 -27.00
N ILE A 148 -13.50 -15.73 -25.99
CA ILE A 148 -12.10 -16.15 -26.16
C ILE A 148 -11.92 -17.38 -27.07
N GLY A 149 -12.89 -18.30 -27.04
CA GLY A 149 -12.87 -19.51 -27.88
C GLY A 149 -12.97 -19.22 -29.38
N GLN A 150 -13.52 -18.07 -29.77
CA GLN A 150 -13.71 -17.66 -31.17
C GLN A 150 -12.52 -16.84 -31.70
N GLU A 151 -11.67 -16.33 -30.80
CA GLU A 151 -10.56 -15.47 -31.14
C GLU A 151 -9.37 -16.23 -31.76
N LYS A 152 -8.74 -15.57 -32.74
CA LYS A 152 -7.55 -16.11 -33.43
C LYS A 152 -6.28 -15.93 -32.60
N SER A 153 -6.21 -14.81 -31.88
CA SER A 153 -5.11 -14.46 -30.97
C SER A 153 -5.67 -14.20 -29.57
N PRO A 154 -6.06 -15.27 -28.85
CA PRO A 154 -6.76 -15.16 -27.57
C PRO A 154 -5.88 -14.63 -26.43
N TYR A 155 -4.56 -14.76 -26.50
CA TYR A 155 -3.69 -14.14 -25.51
C TYR A 155 -3.61 -12.63 -25.77
N GLU A 156 -3.32 -12.25 -27.02
CA GLU A 156 -3.03 -10.86 -27.38
C GLU A 156 -4.27 -9.95 -27.28
N ASN A 157 -5.40 -10.41 -27.82
CA ASN A 157 -6.61 -9.60 -27.96
C ASN A 157 -7.57 -9.74 -26.76
N VAL A 158 -7.43 -10.79 -25.95
CA VAL A 158 -8.34 -11.04 -24.83
C VAL A 158 -7.60 -10.95 -23.51
N LEU A 159 -6.75 -11.93 -23.15
CA LEU A 159 -6.15 -11.95 -21.81
C LEU A 159 -5.30 -10.71 -21.51
N ARG A 160 -4.50 -10.22 -22.47
CA ARG A 160 -3.66 -9.03 -22.27
C ARG A 160 -4.50 -7.75 -22.12
N GLU A 161 -5.58 -7.64 -22.89
CA GLU A 161 -6.50 -6.49 -22.83
C GLU A 161 -7.30 -6.48 -21.52
N VAL A 162 -7.84 -7.63 -21.12
CA VAL A 162 -8.54 -7.82 -19.85
C VAL A 162 -7.61 -7.49 -18.67
N ALA A 163 -6.36 -7.95 -18.68
CA ALA A 163 -5.38 -7.62 -17.65
C ALA A 163 -5.15 -6.11 -17.54
N ALA A 164 -4.99 -5.41 -18.68
CA ALA A 164 -4.80 -3.96 -18.70
C ALA A 164 -6.04 -3.20 -18.19
N ASP A 165 -7.23 -3.65 -18.55
CA ASP A 165 -8.50 -3.06 -18.10
C ASP A 165 -8.69 -3.24 -16.58
N LEU A 166 -8.41 -4.43 -16.04
CA LEU A 166 -8.48 -4.72 -14.60
C LEU A 166 -7.44 -3.91 -13.80
N GLU A 167 -6.20 -3.83 -14.26
CA GLU A 167 -5.16 -3.03 -13.58
C GLU A 167 -5.52 -1.54 -13.58
N THR A 168 -6.03 -1.03 -14.71
CA THR A 168 -6.49 0.37 -14.78
C THR A 168 -7.63 0.63 -13.80
N LEU A 169 -8.54 -0.35 -13.66
CA LEU A 169 -9.65 -0.28 -12.72
C LEU A 169 -9.15 -0.26 -11.27
N ASN A 170 -8.28 -1.19 -10.87
CA ASN A 170 -7.71 -1.21 -9.52
C ASN A 170 -6.90 0.06 -9.23
N LYS A 171 -6.11 0.56 -10.17
CA LYS A 171 -5.38 1.84 -10.03
C LYS A 171 -6.34 3.00 -9.76
N SER A 172 -7.48 3.07 -10.47
CA SER A 172 -8.48 4.11 -10.25
C SER A 172 -9.18 3.98 -8.88
N LEU A 173 -9.45 2.76 -8.40
CA LEU A 173 -9.98 2.54 -7.05
C LEU A 173 -8.98 2.92 -5.95
N ARG A 174 -7.69 2.57 -6.11
CA ARG A 174 -6.63 3.00 -5.20
C ARG A 174 -6.54 4.53 -5.13
N ALA A 175 -6.60 5.20 -6.28
CA ALA A 175 -6.61 6.67 -6.35
C ALA A 175 -7.84 7.26 -5.65
N LEU A 176 -9.02 6.66 -5.83
CA LEU A 176 -10.24 7.07 -5.13
C LEU A 176 -10.10 6.92 -3.61
N ASN A 177 -9.63 5.77 -3.12
CA ASN A 177 -9.43 5.53 -1.69
C ASN A 177 -8.44 6.53 -1.08
N ALA A 178 -7.31 6.77 -1.75
CA ALA A 178 -6.31 7.76 -1.34
C ALA A 178 -6.90 9.19 -1.33
N SER A 179 -7.73 9.53 -2.32
CA SER A 179 -8.39 10.84 -2.36
C SER A 179 -9.29 11.06 -1.16
N ILE A 180 -10.07 10.05 -0.74
CA ILE A 180 -10.91 10.12 0.47
C ILE A 180 -10.04 10.38 1.70
N GLY A 181 -8.89 9.71 1.80
CA GLY A 181 -7.89 9.97 2.83
C GLY A 181 -7.45 11.45 2.89
N HIS A 182 -7.14 12.04 1.74
CA HIS A 182 -6.77 13.45 1.65
C HIS A 182 -7.90 14.40 2.08
N TYR A 183 -9.16 14.10 1.73
CA TYR A 183 -10.30 14.87 2.23
C TYR A 183 -10.46 14.74 3.75
N ILE A 184 -10.26 13.54 4.33
CA ILE A 184 -10.24 13.34 5.78
C ILE A 184 -9.24 14.28 6.45
N ASP A 185 -8.02 14.35 5.92
CA ASP A 185 -6.96 15.19 6.49
C ASP A 185 -7.24 16.68 6.31
N ARG A 186 -7.80 17.11 5.17
CA ARG A 186 -8.23 18.51 5.00
C ARG A 186 -9.29 18.94 6.01
N LEU A 187 -10.18 18.02 6.38
CA LEU A 187 -11.25 18.28 7.34
C LEU A 187 -10.77 18.38 8.80
N THR A 188 -9.61 17.81 9.14
CA THR A 188 -9.04 17.84 10.50
C THR A 188 -8.27 19.12 10.82
N HIS A 189 -8.04 20.00 9.85
CA HIS A 189 -7.36 21.29 10.07
C HIS A 189 -8.24 22.33 10.79
N ASN A 190 -7.63 23.38 11.35
CA ASN A 190 -8.31 24.49 12.01
C ASN A 190 -9.14 25.30 11.00
N ARG A 191 -10.41 24.93 10.86
CA ARG A 191 -11.37 25.48 9.91
C ARG A 191 -12.64 25.94 10.61
N THR A 192 -13.28 26.95 10.05
CA THR A 192 -14.59 27.44 10.46
C THR A 192 -15.68 26.44 10.09
N PRO A 193 -16.85 26.46 10.76
CA PRO A 193 -17.95 25.56 10.41
C PRO A 193 -18.46 25.72 8.97
N GLN A 194 -18.40 26.93 8.39
CA GLN A 194 -18.76 27.17 6.99
C GLN A 194 -17.80 26.46 6.03
N GLU A 195 -16.49 26.62 6.22
CA GLU A 195 -15.48 25.92 5.40
C GLU A 195 -15.60 24.39 5.50
N VAL A 196 -15.97 23.85 6.67
CA VAL A 196 -16.19 22.41 6.85
C VAL A 196 -17.39 21.92 6.03
N LEU A 197 -18.48 22.70 5.97
CA LEU A 197 -19.65 22.37 5.15
C LEU A 197 -19.33 22.48 3.66
N GLU A 198 -18.64 23.52 3.22
CA GLU A 198 -18.21 23.65 1.82
C GLU A 198 -17.31 22.49 1.37
N LEU A 199 -16.37 22.06 2.23
CA LEU A 199 -15.53 20.88 1.95
C LEU A 199 -16.35 19.59 1.91
N PHE A 200 -17.42 19.50 2.72
CA PHE A 200 -18.33 18.37 2.69
C PHE A 200 -19.13 18.32 1.39
N ASP A 201 -19.65 19.46 0.93
CA ASP A 201 -20.38 19.58 -0.34
C ASP A 201 -19.45 19.27 -1.54
N GLN A 202 -18.24 19.81 -1.54
CA GLN A 202 -17.23 19.50 -2.57
C GLN A 202 -16.87 18.00 -2.59
N TYR A 203 -16.80 17.36 -1.43
CA TYR A 203 -16.58 15.93 -1.32
C TYR A 203 -17.77 15.13 -1.88
N GLU A 204 -19.00 15.48 -1.50
CA GLU A 204 -20.21 14.82 -2.00
C GLU A 204 -20.32 14.94 -3.53
N GLU A 205 -20.01 16.11 -4.10
CA GLU A 205 -20.04 16.31 -5.55
C GLU A 205 -18.89 15.59 -6.28
N LYS A 206 -17.64 15.81 -5.85
CA LYS A 206 -16.45 15.35 -6.59
C LYS A 206 -16.08 13.90 -6.34
N VAL A 207 -16.38 13.37 -5.16
CA VAL A 207 -15.99 12.01 -4.76
C VAL A 207 -17.19 11.08 -4.76
N VAL A 208 -18.30 11.51 -4.16
CA VAL A 208 -19.46 10.66 -3.92
C VAL A 208 -20.34 10.52 -5.16
N ALA A 209 -20.73 11.63 -5.79
CA ALA A 209 -21.58 11.63 -7.00
C ALA A 209 -20.81 11.17 -8.25
N ALA A 210 -19.54 11.55 -8.41
CA ALA A 210 -18.75 11.23 -9.60
C ALA A 210 -18.32 9.77 -9.68
N ALA A 211 -17.87 9.18 -8.57
CA ALA A 211 -17.22 7.86 -8.58
C ALA A 211 -17.94 6.81 -7.72
N TYR A 212 -18.30 7.14 -6.47
CA TYR A 212 -18.80 6.16 -5.50
C TYR A 212 -20.26 5.73 -5.74
N HIS A 213 -21.17 6.67 -6.04
CA HIS A 213 -22.58 6.32 -6.28
C HIS A 213 -22.72 5.44 -7.52
N ARG A 214 -22.09 5.78 -8.65
CA ARG A 214 -22.11 4.97 -9.88
C ARG A 214 -21.61 3.55 -9.65
N PHE A 215 -20.68 3.39 -8.72
CA PHE A 215 -20.11 2.11 -8.35
C PHE A 215 -21.05 1.28 -7.45
N LYS A 216 -21.85 1.93 -6.60
CA LYS A 216 -22.79 1.27 -5.68
C LYS A 216 -24.17 1.00 -6.28
N THR A 217 -24.69 1.87 -7.16
CA THR A 217 -25.96 1.62 -7.87
C THR A 217 -25.83 0.65 -9.03
N SER A 218 -24.60 0.33 -9.46
CA SER A 218 -24.41 -0.87 -10.27
C SER A 218 -24.55 -2.09 -9.37
N ASP A 219 -25.73 -2.69 -9.33
CA ASP A 219 -26.05 -4.01 -8.71
C ASP A 219 -25.17 -5.18 -9.23
N ASN A 220 -24.04 -4.91 -9.90
CA ASN A 220 -23.46 -5.77 -10.92
C ASN A 220 -22.00 -6.15 -10.67
N LEU A 221 -21.26 -5.54 -9.74
CA LEU A 221 -19.84 -5.88 -9.56
C LEU A 221 -19.62 -7.28 -8.99
N PHE A 222 -20.36 -7.63 -7.92
CA PHE A 222 -20.28 -8.97 -7.34
C PHE A 222 -20.75 -10.04 -8.34
N ASN A 223 -21.73 -9.71 -9.19
CA ASN A 223 -22.17 -10.59 -10.26
C ASN A 223 -21.08 -10.72 -11.34
N TYR A 224 -20.49 -9.62 -11.80
CA TYR A 224 -19.39 -9.65 -12.76
C TYR A 224 -18.17 -10.37 -12.23
N ARG A 225 -17.86 -10.29 -10.93
CA ARG A 225 -16.78 -11.10 -10.34
C ARG A 225 -17.03 -12.58 -10.56
N ALA A 226 -18.21 -13.08 -10.19
CA ALA A 226 -18.54 -14.49 -10.36
C ALA A 226 -18.47 -14.90 -11.84
N TYR A 227 -19.01 -14.08 -12.75
CA TYR A 227 -18.93 -14.34 -14.18
C TYR A 227 -17.49 -14.31 -14.70
N LEU A 228 -16.67 -13.34 -14.30
CA LEU A 228 -15.27 -13.22 -14.71
C LEU A 228 -14.44 -14.39 -14.16
N GLU A 229 -14.68 -14.81 -12.92
CA GLU A 229 -14.02 -15.99 -12.34
C GLU A 229 -14.37 -17.26 -13.11
N GLU A 230 -15.65 -17.44 -13.48
CA GLU A 230 -16.09 -18.57 -14.31
C GLU A 230 -15.43 -18.57 -15.69
N GLU A 231 -15.34 -17.42 -16.37
CA GLU A 231 -14.66 -17.35 -17.67
C GLU A 231 -13.13 -17.54 -17.55
N LEU A 232 -12.50 -17.08 -16.45
CA LEU A 232 -11.09 -17.34 -16.18
C LEU A 232 -10.82 -18.83 -15.89
N ASP A 233 -11.76 -19.51 -15.24
CA ASP A 233 -11.73 -20.96 -15.06
C ASP A 233 -11.82 -21.68 -16.41
N ASP A 234 -12.70 -21.25 -17.32
CA ASP A 234 -12.75 -21.79 -18.69
C ASP A 234 -11.44 -21.55 -19.45
N CYS A 235 -10.85 -20.37 -19.31
CA CYS A 235 -9.55 -20.05 -19.91
C CYS A 235 -8.46 -21.03 -19.45
N GLU A 236 -8.41 -21.35 -18.16
CA GLU A 236 -7.41 -22.26 -17.58
C GLU A 236 -7.68 -23.72 -17.93
N GLN A 237 -8.95 -24.15 -17.95
CA GLN A 237 -9.33 -25.55 -18.15
C GLN A 237 -9.37 -25.94 -19.64
N ASN A 238 -9.99 -25.10 -20.47
CA ASN A 238 -10.36 -25.46 -21.85
C ASN A 238 -9.52 -24.74 -22.91
N GLN A 239 -9.04 -23.52 -22.64
CA GLN A 239 -8.36 -22.69 -23.65
C GLN A 239 -6.84 -22.58 -23.47
N LEU A 240 -6.29 -23.12 -22.38
CA LEU A 240 -4.89 -22.99 -22.00
C LEU A 240 -3.90 -23.40 -23.12
N PRO A 241 -4.08 -24.49 -23.89
CA PRO A 241 -3.15 -24.84 -24.97
C PRO A 241 -3.10 -23.79 -26.08
N ARG A 242 -4.25 -23.21 -26.44
CA ARG A 242 -4.34 -22.14 -27.46
C ARG A 242 -3.70 -20.86 -26.98
N LEU A 243 -3.99 -20.48 -25.73
CA LEU A 243 -3.40 -19.32 -25.07
C LEU A 243 -1.88 -19.43 -24.96
N ALA A 244 -1.36 -20.60 -24.59
CA ALA A 244 0.08 -20.83 -24.49
C ALA A 244 0.78 -20.72 -25.86
N LEU A 245 0.14 -21.21 -26.93
CA LEU A 245 0.69 -21.11 -28.28
C LEU A 245 0.74 -19.66 -28.77
N ASP A 246 -0.32 -18.90 -28.54
CA ASP A 246 -0.38 -17.48 -28.89
C ASP A 246 0.61 -16.66 -28.04
N TYR A 247 0.68 -16.92 -26.74
CA TYR A 247 1.66 -16.32 -25.82
C TYR A 247 3.10 -16.55 -26.29
N ALA A 248 3.47 -17.79 -26.63
CA ALA A 248 4.81 -18.11 -27.11
C ALA A 248 5.19 -17.35 -28.39
N ARG A 249 4.20 -17.13 -29.27
CA ARG A 249 4.38 -16.37 -30.51
C ARG A 249 4.60 -14.89 -30.25
N VAL A 250 3.80 -14.28 -29.38
CA VAL A 250 3.84 -12.84 -29.07
C VAL A 250 5.09 -12.50 -28.25
N GLU A 251 5.32 -13.23 -27.16
CA GLU A 251 6.40 -12.96 -26.19
C GLU A 251 7.74 -13.61 -26.58
N ARG A 252 7.77 -14.35 -27.69
CA ARG A 252 8.98 -15.02 -28.23
C ARG A 252 9.67 -15.94 -27.21
N CYS A 253 8.89 -16.69 -26.44
CA CYS A 253 9.40 -17.63 -25.42
C CYS A 253 9.32 -19.09 -25.88
N ALA A 254 9.99 -19.99 -25.15
CA ALA A 254 9.95 -21.42 -25.45
C ALA A 254 8.56 -22.00 -25.17
N PRO A 255 8.04 -22.94 -26.01
CA PRO A 255 6.69 -23.50 -25.83
C PRO A 255 6.44 -24.17 -24.47
N GLY A 256 7.50 -24.73 -23.86
CA GLY A 256 7.41 -25.35 -22.53
C GLY A 256 7.26 -24.34 -21.38
N GLU A 257 7.64 -23.08 -21.59
CA GLU A 257 7.54 -22.02 -20.58
C GLU A 257 6.24 -21.21 -20.69
N ALA A 258 5.56 -21.28 -21.84
CA ALA A 258 4.38 -20.47 -22.11
C ALA A 258 3.16 -20.84 -21.25
N ALA A 259 2.84 -22.14 -21.12
CA ALA A 259 1.66 -22.57 -20.36
C ALA A 259 1.73 -22.19 -18.86
N PRO A 260 2.87 -22.37 -18.14
CA PRO A 260 3.01 -21.86 -16.77
C PRO A 260 2.87 -20.34 -16.66
N ARG A 261 3.40 -19.58 -17.63
CA ARG A 261 3.28 -18.11 -17.65
C ARG A 261 1.84 -17.66 -17.85
N VAL A 262 1.10 -18.30 -18.76
CA VAL A 262 -0.32 -18.01 -18.97
C VAL A 262 -1.14 -18.32 -17.71
N ARG A 263 -0.89 -19.44 -17.03
CA ARG A 263 -1.55 -19.72 -15.73
C ARG A 263 -1.25 -18.65 -14.69
N ALA A 264 0.00 -18.19 -14.61
CA ALA A 264 0.36 -17.09 -13.71
C ALA A 264 -0.39 -15.79 -14.05
N LEU A 265 -0.59 -15.48 -15.34
CA LEU A 265 -1.40 -14.33 -15.77
C LEU A 265 -2.88 -14.47 -15.41
N ILE A 266 -3.47 -15.66 -15.60
CA ILE A 266 -4.85 -15.94 -15.19
C ILE A 266 -4.98 -15.77 -13.68
N GLN A 267 -4.02 -16.29 -12.89
CA GLN A 267 -4.01 -16.10 -11.45
C GLN A 267 -3.88 -14.62 -11.06
N GLN A 268 -3.02 -13.85 -11.72
CA GLN A 268 -2.92 -12.40 -11.49
C GLN A 268 -4.25 -11.68 -11.74
N GLN A 269 -5.04 -12.12 -12.73
CA GLN A 269 -6.36 -11.56 -12.99
C GLN A 269 -7.36 -11.91 -11.87
N ARG A 270 -7.32 -13.14 -11.34
CA ARG A 270 -8.11 -13.53 -10.16
C ARG A 270 -7.72 -12.68 -8.94
N ASP A 271 -6.42 -12.52 -8.69
CA ASP A 271 -5.90 -11.70 -7.60
C ASP A 271 -6.34 -10.23 -7.75
N ALA A 272 -6.35 -9.70 -8.98
CA ALA A 272 -6.84 -8.34 -9.26
C ALA A 272 -8.35 -8.18 -8.96
N LEU A 273 -9.18 -9.19 -9.24
CA LEU A 273 -10.61 -9.18 -8.88
C LEU A 273 -10.81 -9.22 -7.35
N GLU A 274 -9.95 -9.94 -6.64
CA GLU A 274 -9.96 -9.98 -5.17
C GLU A 274 -9.48 -8.65 -4.55
N GLU A 275 -8.40 -8.07 -5.09
CA GLU A 275 -7.90 -6.76 -4.69
C GLU A 275 -9.01 -5.71 -4.84
N MET A 276 -9.73 -5.73 -5.96
CA MET A 276 -10.87 -4.86 -6.22
C MET A 276 -11.91 -4.95 -5.09
N SER A 277 -12.29 -6.18 -4.72
CA SER A 277 -13.27 -6.44 -3.67
C SER A 277 -12.82 -5.92 -2.31
N THR A 278 -11.51 -5.96 -2.04
CA THR A 278 -10.91 -5.46 -0.80
C THR A 278 -10.89 -3.93 -0.79
N LEU A 279 -10.43 -3.30 -1.88
CA LEU A 279 -10.42 -1.86 -2.05
C LEU A 279 -11.80 -1.24 -1.87
N MET A 280 -12.86 -1.92 -2.33
CA MET A 280 -14.23 -1.46 -2.11
C MET A 280 -14.61 -1.37 -0.64
N LYS A 281 -14.31 -2.42 0.13
CA LYS A 281 -14.61 -2.45 1.57
C LYS A 281 -13.86 -1.34 2.30
N GLU A 282 -12.63 -1.08 1.89
CA GLU A 282 -11.83 0.04 2.42
C GLU A 282 -12.43 1.39 2.05
N ILE A 283 -12.83 1.59 0.80
CA ILE A 283 -13.50 2.82 0.32
C ILE A 283 -14.79 3.06 1.11
N ASP A 284 -15.63 2.03 1.30
CA ASP A 284 -16.85 2.12 2.11
C ASP A 284 -16.53 2.55 3.55
N ALA A 285 -15.56 1.88 4.17
CA ALA A 285 -15.13 2.20 5.53
C ALA A 285 -14.57 3.62 5.65
N SER A 286 -13.77 4.06 4.68
CA SER A 286 -13.20 5.40 4.59
C SER A 286 -14.28 6.46 4.37
N HIS A 287 -15.25 6.20 3.48
CA HIS A 287 -16.39 7.09 3.21
C HIS A 287 -17.26 7.29 4.45
N ILE A 288 -17.65 6.19 5.13
CA ILE A 288 -18.42 6.24 6.37
C ILE A 288 -17.65 7.01 7.45
N ARG A 289 -16.34 6.75 7.57
CA ARG A 289 -15.46 7.43 8.53
C ARG A 289 -15.37 8.93 8.24
N TYR A 290 -15.20 9.33 6.99
CA TYR A 290 -15.17 10.73 6.58
C TYR A 290 -16.48 11.43 6.95
N ARG A 291 -17.63 10.88 6.54
CA ARG A 291 -18.93 11.47 6.84
C ARG A 291 -19.17 11.61 8.34
N LYS A 292 -18.83 10.58 9.13
CA LYS A 292 -18.92 10.62 10.59
C LYS A 292 -18.03 11.73 11.17
N ARG A 293 -16.78 11.85 10.72
CA ARG A 293 -15.85 12.90 11.17
C ARG A 293 -16.31 14.29 10.78
N ALA A 294 -16.79 14.47 9.55
CA ALA A 294 -17.34 15.73 9.06
C ALA A 294 -18.52 16.22 9.90
N VAL A 295 -19.50 15.35 10.14
CA VAL A 295 -20.65 15.65 11.00
C VAL A 295 -20.22 15.96 12.43
N GLN A 296 -19.33 15.13 13.02
CA GLN A 296 -18.82 15.38 14.36
C GLN A 296 -18.06 16.69 14.46
N ARG A 297 -17.29 17.08 13.44
CA ARG A 297 -16.55 18.34 13.38
C ARG A 297 -17.50 19.53 13.25
N ALA A 298 -18.50 19.47 12.37
CA ALA A 298 -19.53 20.49 12.24
C ALA A 298 -20.33 20.65 13.54
N GLN A 299 -20.76 19.54 14.16
CA GLN A 299 -21.41 19.53 15.47
C GLN A 299 -20.52 20.15 16.54
N PHE A 300 -19.24 19.75 16.61
CA PHE A 300 -18.26 20.34 17.52
C PHE A 300 -18.13 21.85 17.32
N LEU A 301 -18.09 22.33 16.08
CA LEU A 301 -17.98 23.75 15.76
C LEU A 301 -19.24 24.55 16.13
N LEU A 302 -20.42 23.97 15.93
CA LEU A 302 -21.73 24.61 16.17
C LEU A 302 -22.18 24.54 17.63
N LEU A 303 -21.85 23.47 18.36
CA LEU A 303 -22.15 23.31 19.79
C LEU A 303 -21.16 24.12 20.63
N SER A 304 -21.31 25.44 20.60
CA SER A 304 -20.82 26.33 21.66
C SER A 304 -21.86 26.38 22.78
N ASP A 305 -22.17 25.21 23.35
CA ASP A 305 -23.12 25.13 24.46
C ASP A 305 -22.43 25.58 25.75
N ARG A 306 -23.17 26.23 26.67
CA ARG A 306 -22.65 26.66 27.99
C ARG A 306 -22.39 25.50 28.95
N SER A 307 -22.50 24.26 28.46
CA SER A 307 -22.15 23.05 29.18
C SER A 307 -20.65 23.04 29.54
N ALA A 308 -20.28 22.21 30.53
CA ALA A 308 -18.87 22.02 30.90
C ALA A 308 -18.03 21.55 29.70
N GLN A 309 -18.61 20.72 28.82
CA GLN A 309 -17.97 20.25 27.59
C GLN A 309 -17.70 21.39 26.60
N GLY A 310 -18.66 22.31 26.41
CA GLY A 310 -18.47 23.48 25.56
C GLY A 310 -17.48 24.50 26.14
N SER A 311 -17.44 24.63 27.47
CA SER A 311 -16.45 25.47 28.17
C SER A 311 -15.02 24.96 28.01
N VAL A 312 -14.78 23.65 28.18
CA VAL A 312 -13.48 23.02 27.91
C VAL A 312 -13.10 23.19 26.43
N THR A 313 -14.08 23.03 25.53
CA THR A 313 -13.88 23.22 24.09
C THR A 313 -13.46 24.65 23.73
N ALA A 314 -14.11 25.65 24.30
CA ALA A 314 -13.77 27.06 24.07
C ALA A 314 -12.35 27.40 24.56
N LEU A 315 -11.95 26.84 25.72
CA LEU A 315 -10.60 27.00 26.25
C LEU A 315 -9.55 26.36 25.33
N LEU A 316 -9.78 25.13 24.86
CA LEU A 316 -8.86 24.45 23.94
C LEU A 316 -8.75 25.13 22.57
N ARG A 317 -9.84 25.74 22.05
CA ARG A 317 -9.79 26.52 20.80
C ARG A 317 -8.91 27.75 20.94
N ARG A 318 -9.11 28.53 22.01
CA ARG A 318 -8.29 29.70 22.29
C ARG A 318 -6.81 29.31 22.41
N TYR A 319 -6.52 28.20 23.07
CA TYR A 319 -5.16 27.67 23.17
C TYR A 319 -4.57 27.31 21.80
N ALA A 320 -5.36 26.66 20.93
CA ALA A 320 -4.94 26.29 19.58
C ALA A 320 -4.75 27.49 18.63
N GLU A 321 -5.42 28.63 18.87
CA GLU A 321 -5.22 29.88 18.10
C GLU A 321 -3.88 30.57 18.43
N GLU A 322 -3.40 30.40 19.66
CA GLU A 322 -2.13 30.99 20.13
C GLU A 322 -0.92 30.18 19.63
N ILE A 323 -1.10 28.89 19.31
CA ILE A 323 -0.04 28.00 18.78
C ILE A 323 0.06 28.13 17.26
N ARG A 324 1.17 28.70 16.78
CA ARG A 324 1.50 28.85 15.35
C ARG A 324 2.57 27.87 14.86
N SER A 325 3.37 27.30 15.76
CA SER A 325 4.35 26.27 15.41
C SER A 325 4.35 25.10 16.42
N PRO A 326 4.74 23.88 16.00
CA PRO A 326 4.78 22.71 16.89
C PRO A 326 5.71 22.88 18.10
N GLU A 327 6.75 23.71 17.98
CA GLU A 327 7.70 23.98 19.06
C GLU A 327 7.07 24.77 20.20
N GLN A 328 6.11 25.65 19.91
CA GLN A 328 5.40 26.48 20.89
C GLN A 328 4.55 25.67 21.86
N LEU A 329 4.20 24.42 21.52
CA LEU A 329 3.54 23.49 22.44
C LEU A 329 4.41 23.13 23.65
N PHE A 330 5.74 23.25 23.53
CA PHE A 330 6.71 22.91 24.58
C PHE A 330 7.26 24.12 25.32
N GLU A 331 6.85 25.34 24.94
CA GLU A 331 7.18 26.55 25.68
C GLU A 331 6.39 26.61 26.99
N VAL A 332 6.95 27.26 28.01
CA VAL A 332 6.28 27.40 29.31
C VAL A 332 5.10 28.36 29.14
N ASP A 333 3.88 27.84 29.23
CA ASP A 333 2.67 28.68 29.24
C ASP A 333 2.37 29.18 30.66
N ASP A 334 2.54 30.47 30.88
CA ASP A 334 2.15 31.19 32.11
C ASP A 334 0.77 31.88 31.97
N GLY A 335 0.01 31.54 30.93
CA GLY A 335 -1.31 32.08 30.66
C GLY A 335 -2.36 31.72 31.72
N PRO A 336 -3.45 32.48 31.80
CA PRO A 336 -4.53 32.23 32.77
C PRO A 336 -5.24 30.88 32.56
N VAL A 337 -5.07 30.26 31.39
CA VAL A 337 -5.59 28.93 31.05
C VAL A 337 -4.68 27.83 31.61
N ALA A 338 -3.36 27.91 31.44
CA ALA A 338 -2.41 26.96 32.04
C ALA A 338 -2.45 26.91 33.57
N ALA A 339 -2.78 28.03 34.22
CA ALA A 339 -2.98 28.09 35.67
C ALA A 339 -4.16 27.22 36.17
N ARG A 340 -5.10 26.85 35.30
CA ARG A 340 -6.27 26.03 35.63
C ARG A 340 -6.32 24.68 34.92
N LEU A 341 -5.63 24.54 33.78
CA LEU A 341 -5.65 23.36 32.96
C LEU A 341 -4.24 23.06 32.43
N HIS A 342 -3.55 22.12 33.06
CA HIS A 342 -2.20 21.73 32.68
C HIS A 342 -2.24 20.79 31.46
N LEU A 343 -1.87 21.31 30.29
CA LEU A 343 -1.70 20.51 29.08
C LEU A 343 -0.23 20.08 28.98
N TYR A 344 0.02 18.77 28.97
CA TYR A 344 1.35 18.22 28.77
C TYR A 344 1.48 17.76 27.31
N PRO A 345 2.32 18.41 26.49
CA PRO A 345 2.54 17.97 25.12
C PRO A 345 3.20 16.58 25.12
N ALA A 346 2.60 15.62 24.43
CA ALA A 346 3.16 14.28 24.25
C ALA A 346 3.54 14.07 22.79
N ALA A 347 4.83 14.08 22.48
CA ALA A 347 5.32 13.71 21.15
C ALA A 347 5.44 12.17 21.06
N VAL A 348 4.60 11.54 20.24
CA VAL A 348 4.71 10.10 19.95
C VAL A 348 5.88 9.82 18.98
N PHE A 349 6.25 10.81 18.17
CA PHE A 349 7.34 10.73 17.18
C PHE A 349 8.19 12.02 17.15
N GLY A 350 8.68 12.45 18.32
CA GLY A 350 9.65 13.55 18.41
C GLY A 350 11.08 13.07 18.21
N THR A 351 11.95 13.93 17.68
CA THR A 351 13.41 13.71 17.60
C THR A 351 14.08 13.59 18.98
N LYS A 352 13.37 13.92 20.05
CA LYS A 352 13.82 13.75 21.44
C LYS A 352 13.00 12.65 22.12
N PRO A 353 13.63 11.52 22.51
CA PRO A 353 12.94 10.46 23.22
C PRO A 353 12.44 10.94 24.60
N LEU A 354 11.28 10.41 25.05
CA LEU A 354 10.69 10.66 26.38
C LEU A 354 11.64 10.31 27.54
N TYR A 355 12.62 9.46 27.27
CA TYR A 355 13.71 9.12 28.16
C TYR A 355 15.04 9.48 27.48
N PRO A 356 16.04 10.03 28.20
CA PRO A 356 17.39 10.10 27.65
C PRO A 356 17.79 8.70 27.19
N PRO A 357 18.42 8.55 26.00
CA PRO A 357 18.94 7.26 25.59
C PRO A 357 19.80 6.73 26.73
N ALA A 358 19.57 5.49 27.14
CA ALA A 358 20.41 4.84 28.14
C ALA A 358 21.86 5.10 27.72
N ALA A 359 22.63 5.79 28.58
CA ALA A 359 23.99 6.19 28.25
C ALA A 359 24.67 4.96 27.65
N PRO A 360 25.28 5.05 26.45
CA PRO A 360 26.02 3.93 25.90
C PRO A 360 26.93 3.48 27.02
N ARG A 361 26.79 2.22 27.45
CA ARG A 361 27.63 1.66 28.49
C ARG A 361 29.04 1.88 27.96
N THR A 362 29.74 2.88 28.48
CA THR A 362 31.17 2.99 28.28
C THR A 362 31.67 1.64 28.73
N GLU A 363 32.35 0.92 27.83
CA GLU A 363 33.01 -0.32 28.22
C GLU A 363 33.87 0.06 29.42
N ALA A 364 33.41 -0.30 30.61
CA ALA A 364 34.23 -0.19 31.80
C ALA A 364 35.50 -0.95 31.41
N PRO A 365 36.69 -0.36 31.52
CA PRO A 365 37.92 -1.03 31.14
C PRO A 365 37.87 -2.42 31.75
N LEU A 366 37.82 -3.43 30.88
CA LEU A 366 37.61 -4.80 31.30
C LEU A 366 38.66 -5.07 32.36
N ALA A 367 38.22 -5.23 33.62
CA ALA A 367 39.12 -5.65 34.67
C ALA A 367 39.76 -6.95 34.16
N PRO A 368 41.10 -7.09 34.22
CA PRO A 368 41.74 -8.31 33.76
C PRO A 368 41.02 -9.48 34.40
N VAL A 369 40.52 -10.41 33.57
CA VAL A 369 39.73 -11.55 34.01
C VAL A 369 40.55 -12.23 35.10
N ARG A 370 40.08 -12.09 36.35
CA ARG A 370 40.65 -12.83 37.45
C ARG A 370 40.26 -14.28 37.21
N THR A 371 41.17 -15.03 36.60
CA THR A 371 41.10 -16.48 36.59
C THR A 371 41.46 -16.96 37.99
N GLU A 372 40.54 -16.75 38.93
CA GLU A 372 40.55 -17.58 40.12
C GLU A 372 40.29 -19.01 39.64
N PRO A 373 41.11 -20.00 40.05
CA PRO A 373 40.84 -21.39 39.70
C PRO A 373 39.45 -21.73 40.20
N LEU A 374 38.56 -22.08 39.26
CA LEU A 374 37.20 -22.52 39.57
C LEU A 374 37.29 -23.64 40.61
N ASP A 375 36.63 -23.43 41.75
CA ASP A 375 36.54 -24.44 42.78
C ASP A 375 36.02 -25.75 42.16
N PRO A 376 36.83 -26.82 42.15
CA PRO A 376 36.50 -28.06 41.43
C PRO A 376 35.22 -28.71 41.94
N GLU A 377 34.79 -28.42 43.17
CA GLU A 377 33.52 -28.91 43.71
C GLU A 377 32.32 -28.16 43.12
N ARG A 378 32.44 -26.84 42.98
CA ARG A 378 31.40 -25.98 42.41
C ARG A 378 31.18 -26.25 40.93
N LEU A 379 32.27 -26.47 40.19
CA LEU A 379 32.21 -26.86 38.78
C LEU A 379 31.51 -28.20 38.58
N ARG A 380 31.79 -29.20 39.44
CA ARG A 380 31.08 -30.48 39.39
C ARG A 380 29.59 -30.33 39.70
N GLN A 381 29.24 -29.47 40.66
CA GLN A 381 27.85 -29.18 41.00
C GLN A 381 27.09 -28.58 39.83
N GLU A 382 27.67 -27.58 39.14
CA GLU A 382 27.03 -26.97 37.97
C GLU A 382 26.95 -27.93 36.77
N GLN A 383 27.97 -28.75 36.55
CA GLN A 383 27.93 -29.81 35.53
C GLN A 383 26.84 -30.84 35.82
N GLN A 384 26.66 -31.22 37.09
CA GLN A 384 25.56 -32.10 37.50
C GLN A 384 24.20 -31.44 37.26
N LEU A 385 24.02 -30.17 37.63
CA LEU A 385 22.78 -29.43 37.39
C LEU A 385 22.44 -29.32 35.89
N LEU A 386 23.44 -29.11 35.03
CA LEU A 386 23.25 -29.08 33.57
C LEU A 386 22.86 -30.46 33.02
N LEU A 387 23.50 -31.53 33.51
CA LEU A 387 23.15 -32.90 33.15
C LEU A 387 21.74 -33.28 33.61
N ASP A 388 21.34 -32.85 34.81
CA ASP A 388 20.01 -33.07 35.35
C ASP A 388 18.95 -32.28 34.56
N TYR A 389 19.25 -31.04 34.16
CA TYR A 389 18.39 -30.25 33.27
C TYR A 389 18.21 -30.91 31.90
N ALA A 390 19.29 -31.42 31.30
CA ALA A 390 19.23 -32.12 30.02
C ALA A 390 18.45 -33.45 30.10
N ARG A 391 18.54 -34.15 31.24
CA ARG A 391 17.78 -35.39 31.48
C ARG A 391 16.28 -35.14 31.68
N LEU A 392 15.91 -34.06 32.36
CA LEU A 392 14.51 -33.68 32.62
C LEU A 392 13.84 -32.95 31.44
N ALA A 393 14.61 -32.60 30.40
CA ALA A 393 14.10 -31.97 29.19
C ALA A 393 13.19 -32.94 28.40
N VAL A 394 12.01 -32.46 28.02
CA VAL A 394 10.98 -33.23 27.31
C VAL A 394 11.26 -33.25 25.81
N THR A 395 12.29 -34.00 25.42
CA THR A 395 12.66 -34.26 24.02
C THR A 395 12.07 -35.60 23.55
N GLU A 396 11.89 -35.75 22.24
CA GLU A 396 11.37 -36.99 21.63
C GLU A 396 12.22 -38.22 22.00
N GLU A 397 13.55 -38.07 22.04
CA GLU A 397 14.50 -39.15 22.40
C GLU A 397 14.37 -39.58 23.87
N ASN A 398 14.29 -38.63 24.81
CA ASN A 398 14.14 -38.93 26.24
C ASN A 398 12.78 -39.58 26.52
N VAL A 399 11.71 -39.12 25.85
CA VAL A 399 10.36 -39.68 25.98
C VAL A 399 10.30 -41.11 25.41
N ALA A 400 10.96 -41.38 24.28
CA ALA A 400 11.07 -42.73 23.73
C ALA A 400 11.86 -43.67 24.65
N LEU A 401 12.91 -43.18 25.30
CA LEU A 401 13.70 -43.94 26.28
C LEU A 401 12.86 -44.29 27.52
N LEU A 402 12.10 -43.33 28.05
CA LEU A 402 11.16 -43.56 29.15
C LEU A 402 10.10 -44.61 28.79
N ALA A 403 9.53 -44.54 27.58
CA ALA A 403 8.57 -45.53 27.09
C ALA A 403 9.18 -46.94 27.02
N ARG A 404 10.41 -47.06 26.51
CA ARG A 404 11.14 -48.33 26.44
C ARG A 404 11.41 -48.92 27.82
N GLN A 405 11.83 -48.10 28.78
CA GLN A 405 12.08 -48.54 30.16
C GLN A 405 10.79 -48.99 30.86
N ALA A 406 9.72 -48.19 30.74
CA ALA A 406 8.40 -48.51 31.28
C ALA A 406 7.84 -49.85 30.72
N LEU A 407 8.06 -50.10 29.42
CA LEU A 407 7.59 -51.30 28.71
C LEU A 407 8.62 -52.43 28.64
N ALA A 408 9.75 -52.33 29.37
CA ALA A 408 10.82 -53.34 29.33
C ALA A 408 10.41 -54.63 30.07
N ALA A 409 9.78 -54.48 31.24
CA ALA A 409 9.39 -55.60 32.11
C ALA A 409 7.90 -55.98 32.02
N ARG A 410 7.06 -55.13 31.41
CA ARG A 410 5.61 -55.30 31.31
C ARG A 410 5.14 -54.93 29.90
N GLY A 411 4.21 -55.70 29.32
CA GLY A 411 3.68 -55.45 27.97
C GLY A 411 2.75 -54.25 27.85
N GLN A 412 2.24 -53.76 28.99
CA GLN A 412 1.30 -52.66 29.09
C GLN A 412 1.40 -52.03 30.48
N VAL A 413 1.39 -50.70 30.58
CA VAL A 413 1.45 -49.97 31.86
C VAL A 413 0.53 -48.75 31.83
N ASN A 414 -0.15 -48.48 32.94
CA ASN A 414 -1.02 -47.31 33.06
C ASN A 414 -0.23 -46.06 33.48
N ALA A 415 -0.56 -44.89 32.94
CA ALA A 415 0.13 -43.64 33.22
C ALA A 415 0.08 -43.28 34.71
N SER A 416 -1.03 -43.53 35.39
CA SER A 416 -1.17 -43.40 36.84
C SER A 416 -0.16 -44.23 37.64
N THR A 417 0.20 -45.41 37.18
CA THR A 417 1.25 -46.26 37.80
C THR A 417 2.64 -45.73 37.48
N LEU A 418 2.87 -45.19 36.28
CA LEU A 418 4.17 -44.58 35.91
C LEU A 418 4.49 -43.34 36.75
N VAL A 419 3.48 -42.54 37.10
CA VAL A 419 3.66 -41.37 37.98
C VAL A 419 4.08 -41.78 39.40
N GLU A 420 3.65 -42.96 39.87
CA GLU A 420 4.08 -43.51 41.17
C GLU A 420 5.48 -44.13 41.10
N GLU A 421 5.82 -44.84 40.02
CA GLU A 421 7.12 -45.48 39.84
C GLU A 421 8.25 -44.48 39.51
N TYR A 422 7.93 -43.39 38.80
CA TYR A 422 8.88 -42.35 38.35
C TYR A 422 8.39 -40.93 38.70
N PRO A 423 8.36 -40.55 39.99
CA PRO A 423 7.79 -39.28 40.44
C PRO A 423 8.53 -38.04 39.93
N ASN A 424 9.81 -38.17 39.56
CA ASN A 424 10.64 -37.08 39.05
C ASN A 424 10.53 -36.88 37.52
N ASP A 425 9.96 -37.83 36.79
CA ASP A 425 9.87 -37.82 35.31
C ASP A 425 8.46 -37.48 34.81
N PHE A 426 7.67 -36.78 35.63
CA PHE A 426 6.29 -36.40 35.30
C PHE A 426 6.19 -35.62 33.97
N THR A 427 7.15 -34.73 33.70
CA THR A 427 7.25 -33.99 32.45
C THR A 427 7.44 -34.92 31.24
N GLY A 428 8.22 -35.99 31.40
CA GLY A 428 8.38 -37.06 30.40
C GLY A 428 7.10 -37.87 30.19
N ILE A 429 6.31 -38.13 31.25
CA ILE A 429 5.01 -38.82 31.17
C ILE A 429 3.98 -37.98 30.40
N ILE A 430 3.96 -36.66 30.60
CA ILE A 430 3.17 -35.74 29.74
C ILE A 430 3.69 -35.79 28.30
N GLY A 431 5.01 -35.83 28.12
CA GLY A 431 5.66 -36.03 26.83
C GLY A 431 5.16 -37.28 26.10
N LEU A 432 4.90 -38.39 26.79
CA LEU A 432 4.36 -39.60 26.17
C LEU A 432 3.04 -39.36 25.46
N HIS A 433 2.16 -38.57 26.07
CA HIS A 433 0.90 -38.15 25.45
C HIS A 433 1.14 -37.20 24.27
N THR A 434 1.98 -36.17 24.45
CA THR A 434 2.25 -35.16 23.41
C THR A 434 2.89 -35.78 22.15
N TYR A 435 3.88 -36.66 22.33
CA TYR A 435 4.56 -37.34 21.22
C TYR A 435 3.87 -38.62 20.74
N SER A 436 2.69 -38.95 21.28
CA SER A 436 1.88 -40.08 20.78
C SER A 436 1.40 -39.89 19.33
N GLN A 437 1.41 -38.66 18.81
CA GLN A 437 1.11 -38.35 17.43
C GLN A 437 2.35 -38.34 16.52
N SER A 438 3.57 -38.46 17.09
CA SER A 438 4.80 -38.49 16.29
C SER A 438 4.87 -39.74 15.41
N PRO A 439 5.33 -39.62 14.15
CA PRO A 439 5.52 -40.76 13.24
C PRO A 439 6.60 -41.74 13.72
N HIS A 440 7.62 -41.27 14.46
CA HIS A 440 8.78 -42.06 14.89
C HIS A 440 8.59 -42.75 16.26
N ARG A 441 7.40 -42.69 16.84
CA ARG A 441 7.13 -43.31 18.15
C ARG A 441 7.16 -44.85 18.09
N GLU A 442 7.64 -45.44 19.18
CA GLU A 442 7.74 -46.89 19.36
C GLU A 442 6.69 -47.47 20.33
N TYR A 443 5.78 -46.63 20.79
CA TYR A 443 4.71 -46.96 21.72
C TYR A 443 3.38 -46.39 21.20
N ASP A 444 2.27 -46.97 21.66
CA ASP A 444 0.93 -46.42 21.46
C ASP A 444 0.29 -46.16 22.83
N ILE A 445 -0.68 -45.23 22.84
CA ILE A 445 -1.46 -44.91 24.04
C ILE A 445 -2.95 -45.12 23.77
N THR A 446 -3.66 -45.65 24.75
CA THR A 446 -5.13 -45.72 24.76
C THR A 446 -5.67 -44.95 25.95
N LEU A 447 -6.42 -43.89 25.68
CA LEU A 447 -7.06 -43.09 26.73
C LEU A 447 -8.14 -43.93 27.43
N THR A 448 -8.13 -43.96 28.76
CA THR A 448 -9.11 -44.75 29.54
C THR A 448 -10.40 -43.98 29.82
N GLY A 449 -10.43 -42.67 29.58
CA GLY A 449 -11.57 -41.80 29.88
C GLY A 449 -11.68 -41.35 31.34
N ASN A 450 -10.87 -41.93 32.24
CA ASN A 450 -10.87 -41.60 33.67
C ASN A 450 -9.88 -40.47 33.97
N TRP A 451 -10.27 -39.57 34.85
CA TRP A 451 -9.38 -38.51 35.36
C TRP A 451 -8.81 -38.91 36.70
N VAL A 452 -7.50 -38.83 36.84
CA VAL A 452 -6.77 -39.26 38.04
C VAL A 452 -5.94 -38.08 38.55
N GLU A 453 -5.91 -37.90 39.87
CA GLU A 453 -5.12 -36.88 40.55
C GLU A 453 -4.02 -37.54 41.39
N ARG A 454 -2.75 -37.32 41.01
CA ARG A 454 -1.56 -37.90 41.65
C ARG A 454 -0.41 -36.90 41.61
N GLY A 455 0.37 -36.82 42.69
CA GLY A 455 1.53 -35.92 42.76
C GLY A 455 1.22 -34.42 42.72
N GLY A 456 -0.03 -34.00 43.01
CA GLY A 456 -0.47 -32.60 42.92
C GLY A 456 -0.96 -32.16 41.54
N PHE A 457 -1.08 -33.09 40.58
CA PHE A 457 -1.55 -32.81 39.22
C PHE A 457 -2.71 -33.71 38.83
N ARG A 458 -3.65 -33.17 38.06
CA ARG A 458 -4.83 -33.88 37.53
C ARG A 458 -4.69 -34.08 36.03
N PHE A 459 -4.72 -35.33 35.57
CA PHE A 459 -4.60 -35.68 34.15
C PHE A 459 -5.54 -36.82 33.76
N GLN A 460 -5.78 -36.97 32.46
CA GLN A 460 -6.57 -38.08 31.92
C GLN A 460 -5.70 -39.32 31.81
N ASP A 461 -6.09 -40.40 32.46
CA ASP A 461 -5.28 -41.60 32.54
C ASP A 461 -5.28 -42.36 31.20
N PHE A 462 -4.11 -42.85 30.80
CA PHE A 462 -3.94 -43.55 29.54
C PHE A 462 -3.05 -44.77 29.72
N VAL A 463 -3.32 -45.79 28.94
CA VAL A 463 -2.54 -47.02 28.99
C VAL A 463 -1.54 -47.03 27.86
N LEU A 464 -0.27 -47.14 28.25
CA LEU A 464 0.88 -47.25 27.36
C LEU A 464 1.06 -48.71 26.94
N THR A 465 1.14 -48.97 25.63
CA THR A 465 1.39 -50.29 25.05
C THR A 465 2.55 -50.24 24.05
N ARG A 466 3.23 -51.38 23.87
CA ARG A 466 4.24 -51.50 22.81
C ARG A 466 3.56 -51.50 21.45
N ARG A 467 4.02 -50.65 20.54
CA ARG A 467 3.55 -50.62 19.15
C ARG A 467 3.94 -51.94 18.48
N LYS A 468 2.99 -52.64 17.86
CA LYS A 468 3.29 -53.83 17.07
C LYS A 468 3.92 -53.40 15.75
N GLU A 469 5.10 -53.92 15.41
CA GLU A 469 5.69 -53.73 14.09
C GLU A 469 4.70 -54.23 13.03
N VAL A 470 4.21 -53.34 12.19
CA VAL A 470 3.56 -53.72 10.94
C VAL A 470 4.71 -54.07 9.99
N ASN A 471 4.95 -55.38 9.80
CA ASN A 471 5.82 -55.87 8.73
C ASN A 471 5.38 -55.22 7.42
N THR A 472 6.17 -54.26 6.94
CA THR A 472 6.13 -53.76 5.57
C THR A 472 7.17 -54.53 4.76
N ASP A 473 7.06 -55.86 4.80
CA ASP A 473 7.53 -56.75 3.76
C ASP A 473 6.28 -57.51 3.26
N GLY A 474 5.66 -56.96 2.22
CA GLY A 474 4.37 -57.40 1.72
C GLY A 474 4.05 -56.71 0.40
N ASN A 475 4.75 -57.12 -0.63
CA ASN A 475 4.54 -56.83 -2.04
C ASN A 475 3.08 -57.11 -2.47
N HIS A 476 2.37 -56.08 -2.93
CA HIS A 476 1.34 -56.01 -4.00
C HIS A 476 0.23 -54.99 -3.73
#